data_AF-A0A4R0FGS2-F1
#
_entry.id   AF-A0A4R0FGS2-F1
#
_cell.length_a   1.000
_cell.length_b   1.000
_cell.length_c   1.000
_cell.angle_alpha   90.00
_cell.angle_beta   90.00
_cell.angle_gamma   90.00
#
_symmetry.space_group_name_H-M   'P 1'
#
loop_
_entity.id
_entity.type
_entity.pdbx_description
1 polymer ?
#
loop_
_entity_poly.entity_id
_entity_poly.type
_entity_poly.pdbx_seq_one_letter_code
_entity_poly.pdbx_strand_id
1 'polypeptide(L)'
;MISNIQEKYDRLSTEQKEIFAGYGLRQVKHFVEISLPTIEPSLPENTHVQGINVEGKVQAFNAETQQGYIWISDLQWQERPVATVGVDLKQDFLEVWEIFNLQEYDLIDLSHIHRDFLQHYHV
;
A
#
# COMPACT_ATOMS: atom_id res chain seq x y z
N MET A 1 3.20 12.28 17.79
CA MET A 1 3.23 12.99 16.49
C MET A 1 4.54 12.63 15.81
N ILE A 2 4.52 12.18 14.55
CA ILE A 2 5.75 11.85 13.83
C ILE A 2 6.59 13.12 13.68
N SER A 3 7.84 13.07 14.13
CA SER A 3 8.79 14.19 13.95
C SER A 3 9.03 14.44 12.46
N ASN A 4 9.10 15.71 12.08
CA ASN A 4 9.35 16.15 10.71
C ASN A 4 8.36 15.59 9.68
N ILE A 5 7.09 15.39 10.09
CA ILE A 5 6.03 14.86 9.21
C ILE A 5 5.88 15.67 7.91
N GLN A 6 6.02 16.99 7.97
CA GLN A 6 5.97 17.89 6.81
C GLN A 6 7.08 17.57 5.80
N GLU A 7 8.33 17.56 6.27
CA GLU A 7 9.50 17.25 5.42
C GLU A 7 9.39 15.85 4.80
N LYS A 8 8.93 14.87 5.57
CA LYS A 8 8.68 13.50 5.09
C LYS A 8 7.58 13.48 4.02
N TYR A 9 6.50 14.22 4.23
CA TYR A 9 5.40 14.34 3.26
C TYR A 9 5.84 15.05 1.97
N ASP A 10 6.67 16.08 2.07
CA ASP A 10 7.15 16.83 0.89
C ASP A 10 8.06 16.01 -0.02
N ARG A 11 8.74 14.99 0.54
CA ARG A 11 9.57 14.03 -0.21
C ARG A 11 8.77 13.03 -1.04
N LEU A 12 7.47 12.87 -0.76
CA LEU A 12 6.61 11.92 -1.48
C LEU A 12 6.34 12.36 -2.92
N SER A 13 6.28 11.39 -3.83
CA SER A 13 5.71 11.58 -5.17
C SER A 13 4.21 11.91 -5.10
N THR A 14 3.60 12.26 -6.24
CA THR A 14 2.16 12.50 -6.32
C THR A 14 1.37 11.26 -5.91
N GLU A 15 1.72 10.10 -6.45
CA GLU A 15 1.08 8.82 -6.19
C GLU A 15 1.23 8.41 -4.70
N GLN A 16 2.40 8.65 -4.12
CA GLN A 16 2.66 8.38 -2.71
C GLN A 16 1.87 9.33 -1.78
N LYS A 17 1.64 10.59 -2.19
CA LYS A 17 0.76 11.52 -1.46
C LYS A 17 -0.70 11.07 -1.52
N GLU A 18 -1.15 10.55 -2.67
CA GLU A 18 -2.48 9.94 -2.79
C GLU A 18 -2.61 8.73 -1.88
N ILE A 19 -1.60 7.85 -1.82
CA ILE A 19 -1.58 6.72 -0.88
C ILE A 19 -1.63 7.20 0.57
N PHE A 20 -0.80 8.19 0.93
CA PHE A 20 -0.80 8.77 2.27
C PHE A 20 -2.17 9.34 2.63
N ALA A 21 -2.83 10.05 1.72
CA ALA A 21 -4.13 10.69 1.95
C ALA A 21 -5.29 9.68 1.99
N GLY A 22 -5.28 8.69 1.10
CA GLY A 22 -6.35 7.71 0.94
C GLY A 22 -6.31 6.58 1.97
N TYR A 23 -5.13 6.05 2.26
CA TYR A 23 -4.97 4.89 3.17
C TYR A 23 -4.52 5.31 4.57
N GLY A 24 -3.64 6.33 4.65
CA GLY A 24 -2.96 6.72 5.87
C GLY A 24 -1.87 5.73 6.32
N LEU A 25 -0.97 6.21 7.16
CA LEU A 25 0.24 5.47 7.56
C LEU A 25 -0.04 4.13 8.26
N ARG A 26 -1.15 4.03 9.02
CA ARG A 26 -1.54 2.77 9.66
C ARG A 26 -1.81 1.67 8.63
N GLN A 27 -2.54 1.99 7.56
CA GLN A 27 -2.87 1.03 6.52
C GLN A 27 -1.66 0.72 5.66
N VAL A 28 -0.80 1.71 5.39
CA VAL A 28 0.49 1.47 4.72
C VAL A 28 1.33 0.47 5.51
N LYS A 29 1.50 0.69 6.83
CA LYS A 29 2.21 -0.25 7.72
C LYS A 29 1.56 -1.63 7.72
N HIS A 30 0.23 -1.70 7.85
CA HIS A 30 -0.48 -2.96 7.83
C HIS A 30 -0.28 -3.72 6.51
N PHE A 31 -0.37 -3.03 5.37
CA PHE A 31 -0.16 -3.66 4.08
C PHE A 31 1.25 -4.23 3.97
N VAL A 32 2.27 -3.44 4.31
CA VAL A 32 3.68 -3.82 4.18
C VAL A 32 4.09 -4.91 5.17
N GLU A 33 3.72 -4.80 6.45
CA GLU A 33 4.22 -5.69 7.50
C GLU A 33 3.31 -6.88 7.81
N ILE A 34 2.04 -6.84 7.39
CA ILE A 34 1.08 -7.89 7.71
C ILE A 34 0.54 -8.52 6.43
N SER A 35 -0.02 -7.70 5.52
CA SER A 35 -0.65 -8.23 4.31
C SER A 35 0.37 -8.88 3.38
N LEU A 36 1.45 -8.20 3.00
CA LEU A 36 2.46 -8.77 2.07
C LEU A 36 3.06 -10.09 2.59
N PRO A 37 3.56 -10.20 3.84
CA PRO A 37 4.07 -11.47 4.36
C PRO A 37 3.03 -12.60 4.43
N THR A 38 1.75 -12.26 4.51
CA THR A 38 0.66 -13.25 4.53
C THR A 38 0.36 -13.78 3.12
N ILE A 39 0.37 -12.90 2.12
CA ILE A 39 -0.15 -13.23 0.78
C ILE A 39 0.94 -13.65 -0.21
N GLU A 40 2.15 -13.10 -0.11
CA GLU A 40 3.25 -13.39 -1.04
C GLU A 40 3.67 -14.87 -1.00
N PRO A 41 3.73 -15.57 0.15
CA PRO A 41 4.09 -17.00 0.18
C PRO A 41 3.08 -17.92 -0.52
N SER A 42 1.85 -17.47 -0.75
CA SER A 42 0.80 -18.26 -1.41
C SER A 42 0.56 -17.85 -2.86
N LEU A 43 1.38 -16.95 -3.40
CA LEU A 43 1.28 -16.52 -4.80
C LEU A 43 1.39 -17.72 -5.76
N PRO A 44 0.64 -17.71 -6.86
CA PRO A 44 0.89 -18.60 -7.98
C PRO A 44 2.32 -18.42 -8.53
N GLU A 45 2.86 -19.47 -9.15
CA GLU A 45 4.20 -19.43 -9.75
C GLU A 45 4.34 -18.25 -10.73
N ASN A 46 5.54 -17.67 -10.79
CA ASN A 46 5.92 -16.54 -11.65
C ASN A 46 5.00 -15.31 -11.53
N THR A 47 4.33 -15.15 -10.39
CA THR A 47 3.42 -14.03 -10.10
C THR A 47 4.06 -13.09 -9.07
N HIS A 48 3.83 -11.78 -9.22
CA HIS A 48 4.23 -10.78 -8.24
C HIS A 48 3.04 -9.90 -7.84
N VAL A 49 2.97 -9.51 -6.56
CA VAL A 49 2.02 -8.49 -6.12
C VAL A 49 2.34 -7.16 -6.82
N GLN A 50 1.36 -6.60 -7.52
CA GLN A 50 1.45 -5.29 -8.13
C GLN A 50 1.12 -4.18 -7.14
N GLY A 51 0.11 -4.38 -6.28
CA GLY A 51 -0.38 -3.34 -5.38
C GLY A 51 -1.86 -3.51 -5.03
N ILE A 52 -2.54 -2.41 -4.74
CA ILE A 52 -3.97 -2.39 -4.41
C ILE A 52 -4.74 -1.74 -5.58
N ASN A 53 -5.76 -2.42 -6.10
CA ASN A 53 -6.58 -1.88 -7.18
C ASN A 53 -7.68 -0.94 -6.68
N VAL A 54 -8.41 -0.29 -7.60
CA VAL A 54 -9.53 0.63 -7.31
C VAL A 54 -10.66 0.03 -6.45
N GLU A 55 -10.75 -1.31 -6.35
CA GLU A 55 -11.75 -2.00 -5.50
C GLU A 55 -11.23 -2.23 -4.08
N GLY A 56 -10.02 -1.76 -3.75
CA GLY A 56 -9.35 -2.01 -2.49
C GLY A 56 -8.84 -3.45 -2.33
N LYS A 57 -8.68 -4.18 -3.45
CA LYS A 57 -8.19 -5.56 -3.44
C LYS A 57 -6.72 -5.60 -3.80
N VAL A 58 -5.97 -6.48 -3.11
CA VAL A 58 -4.58 -6.73 -3.51
C VAL A 58 -4.57 -7.49 -4.83
N GLN A 59 -3.82 -6.96 -5.79
CA GLN A 59 -3.68 -7.50 -7.12
C GLN A 59 -2.26 -8.02 -7.34
N ALA A 60 -2.17 -9.14 -8.04
CA ALA A 60 -0.92 -9.72 -8.51
C ALA A 60 -0.98 -10.04 -10.00
N PHE A 61 0.17 -10.10 -10.64
CA PHE A 61 0.29 -10.28 -12.08
C PHE A 61 1.39 -11.27 -12.43
N ASN A 62 1.10 -12.15 -13.37
CA ASN A 62 2.07 -13.04 -13.99
C ASN A 62 2.47 -12.45 -15.35
N ALA A 63 3.75 -12.09 -15.49
CA ALA A 63 4.26 -11.44 -16.69
C ALA A 63 4.38 -12.37 -17.90
N GLU A 64 4.50 -13.68 -17.68
CA GLU A 64 4.64 -14.67 -18.73
C GLU A 64 3.29 -15.00 -19.38
N THR A 65 2.27 -15.21 -18.57
CA THR A 65 0.92 -15.59 -19.03
C THR A 65 0.01 -14.39 -19.26
N GLN A 66 0.42 -13.20 -18.81
CA GLN A 66 -0.40 -12.00 -18.74
C GLN A 66 -1.69 -12.21 -17.90
N GLN A 67 -1.65 -13.10 -16.92
CA GLN A 67 -2.77 -13.41 -16.04
C GLN A 67 -2.77 -12.52 -14.80
N GLY A 68 -3.93 -11.99 -14.43
CA GLY A 68 -4.16 -11.24 -13.20
C GLY A 68 -4.73 -12.12 -12.09
N TYR A 69 -4.44 -11.76 -10.84
CA TYR A 69 -4.96 -12.42 -9.66
C TYR A 69 -5.39 -11.38 -8.62
N ILE A 70 -6.46 -11.66 -7.90
CA ILE A 70 -6.91 -10.85 -6.76
C ILE A 70 -6.89 -11.67 -5.48
N TRP A 71 -6.48 -11.05 -4.36
CA TRP A 71 -6.58 -11.66 -3.05
C TRP A 71 -8.01 -11.53 -2.52
N ILE A 72 -8.66 -12.66 -2.24
CA ILE A 72 -10.02 -12.70 -1.67
C ILE A 72 -9.99 -13.08 -0.19
N SER A 73 -11.07 -12.77 0.52
CA SER A 73 -11.19 -12.94 1.98
C SER A 73 -10.98 -14.38 2.47
N ASP A 74 -11.07 -15.37 1.57
CA ASP A 74 -10.88 -16.79 1.87
C ASP A 74 -9.40 -17.21 1.90
N LEU A 75 -8.48 -16.23 2.00
CA LEU A 75 -7.03 -16.43 2.02
C LEU A 75 -6.50 -17.14 0.76
N GLN A 76 -7.05 -16.78 -0.40
CA GLN A 76 -6.71 -17.39 -1.67
C GLN A 76 -6.57 -16.33 -2.77
N TRP A 77 -5.74 -16.66 -3.76
CA TRP A 77 -5.65 -15.92 -5.01
C TRP A 77 -6.70 -16.42 -6.00
N GLN A 78 -7.51 -15.51 -6.53
CA GLN A 78 -8.49 -15.80 -7.57
C GLN A 78 -8.05 -15.20 -8.90
N GLU A 79 -8.01 -16.01 -9.95
CA GLU A 79 -7.75 -15.55 -11.32
C GLU A 79 -8.79 -14.54 -11.79
N ARG A 80 -8.31 -13.44 -12.40
CA ARG A 80 -9.13 -12.38 -12.98
C ARG A 80 -8.47 -11.79 -14.22
N PRO A 81 -9.24 -11.24 -15.17
CA PRO A 81 -8.67 -10.37 -16.20
C PRO A 81 -7.81 -9.28 -15.56
N VAL A 82 -6.67 -8.95 -16.19
CA VAL A 82 -5.75 -7.95 -15.65
C VAL A 82 -6.41 -6.57 -15.66
N ALA A 83 -6.51 -5.94 -14.49
CA ALA A 83 -6.79 -4.52 -14.39
C ALA A 83 -5.46 -3.75 -14.31
N THR A 84 -4.93 -3.30 -15.44
CA THR A 84 -3.66 -2.55 -15.47
C THR A 84 -3.81 -1.07 -15.11
N VAL A 85 -5.04 -0.58 -14.94
CA VAL A 85 -5.34 0.83 -14.69
C VAL A 85 -5.88 0.99 -13.27
N GLY A 86 -5.38 2.02 -12.56
CA GLY A 86 -5.85 2.35 -11.21
C GLY A 86 -5.35 1.38 -10.14
N VAL A 87 -4.08 1.00 -10.21
CA VAL A 87 -3.42 0.20 -9.16
C VAL A 87 -2.44 1.11 -8.42
N ASP A 88 -2.67 1.29 -7.13
CA ASP A 88 -1.71 1.89 -6.21
C ASP A 88 -0.57 0.89 -6.00
N LEU A 89 0.62 1.22 -6.49
CA LEU A 89 1.70 0.24 -6.63
C LEU A 89 2.29 -0.16 -5.28
N LYS A 90 2.60 -1.45 -5.12
CA LYS A 90 3.31 -2.00 -3.96
C LYS A 90 4.57 -1.22 -3.63
N GLN A 91 5.32 -0.80 -4.65
CA GLN A 91 6.55 -0.04 -4.44
C GLN A 91 6.28 1.30 -3.76
N ASP A 92 5.19 2.01 -4.12
CA ASP A 92 4.86 3.28 -3.48
C ASP A 92 4.43 3.09 -2.02
N PHE A 93 3.77 1.98 -1.68
CA PHE A 93 3.54 1.62 -0.28
C PHE A 93 4.85 1.39 0.49
N LEU A 94 5.82 0.69 -0.12
CA LEU A 94 7.13 0.45 0.50
C LEU A 94 7.91 1.76 0.70
N GLU A 95 7.88 2.67 -0.28
CA GLU A 95 8.52 3.98 -0.18
C GLU A 95 7.89 4.85 0.91
N VAL A 96 6.55 4.91 0.99
CA VAL A 96 5.86 5.61 2.09
C VAL A 96 6.24 4.99 3.44
N TRP A 97 6.29 3.66 3.51
CA TRP A 97 6.68 2.95 4.73
C TRP A 97 8.11 3.31 5.17
N GLU A 98 9.05 3.37 4.23
CA GLU A 98 10.45 3.71 4.48
C GLU A 98 10.64 5.19 4.83
N ILE A 99 10.07 6.11 4.05
CA ILE A 99 10.18 7.57 4.27
C ILE A 99 9.68 7.95 5.66
N PHE A 100 8.58 7.33 6.10
CA PHE A 100 8.04 7.59 7.43
C PHE A 100 8.71 6.78 8.53
N ASN A 101 9.55 5.80 8.18
CA ASN A 101 10.20 4.86 9.09
C ASN A 101 9.15 4.15 9.96
N LEU A 102 8.12 3.59 9.32
CA LEU A 102 6.95 3.06 10.02
C LEU A 102 7.27 1.86 10.90
N GLN A 103 8.41 1.19 10.68
CA GLN A 103 8.90 0.10 11.54
C GLN A 103 8.97 0.52 13.01
N GLU A 104 9.33 1.77 13.32
CA GLU A 104 9.52 2.28 14.68
C GLU A 104 8.22 2.61 15.43
N TYR A 105 7.06 2.46 14.78
CA TYR A 105 5.78 2.86 15.34
C TYR A 105 4.82 1.68 15.44
N ASP A 106 4.05 1.63 16.52
CA ASP A 106 2.93 0.70 16.62
C ASP A 106 1.76 1.16 15.73
N LEU A 107 0.97 0.19 15.23
CA LEU A 107 -0.19 0.49 14.37
C LEU A 107 -1.19 1.44 15.02
N ILE A 108 -1.36 1.37 16.34
CA ILE A 108 -2.31 2.22 17.07
C ILE A 108 -1.87 3.69 17.01
N ASP A 109 -0.58 3.96 17.12
CA ASP A 109 0.00 5.30 17.14
C ASP A 109 -0.08 6.00 15.79
N LEU A 110 -0.17 5.23 14.71
CA LEU A 110 -0.32 5.72 13.35
C LEU A 110 -1.77 6.08 12.99
N SER A 111 -2.72 5.76 13.87
CA SER A 111 -4.13 6.10 13.66
C SER A 111 -4.28 7.63 13.58
N HIS A 112 -5.09 8.11 12.64
CA HIS A 112 -5.46 9.52 12.49
C HIS A 112 -4.37 10.51 12.03
N ILE A 113 -3.09 10.12 12.04
CA ILE A 113 -1.97 11.01 11.66
C ILE A 113 -2.22 11.72 10.33
N HIS A 114 -2.59 10.98 9.28
CA HIS A 114 -2.81 11.56 7.95
C HIS A 114 -3.92 12.62 7.95
N ARG A 115 -5.06 12.32 8.58
CA ARG A 115 -6.21 13.22 8.65
C ARG A 115 -5.84 14.48 9.42
N ASP A 116 -5.24 14.33 10.58
CA ASP A 116 -4.89 15.44 11.44
C ASP A 116 -3.81 16.31 10.77
N PHE A 117 -2.86 15.71 10.04
CA PHE A 117 -1.89 16.45 9.23
C PHE A 117 -2.56 17.22 8.09
N LEU A 118 -3.38 16.55 7.26
CA LEU A 118 -4.02 17.16 6.09
C LEU A 118 -5.01 18.27 6.44
N GLN A 119 -5.65 18.22 7.61
CA GLN A 119 -6.50 19.32 8.08
C GLN A 119 -5.72 20.62 8.29
N HIS A 120 -4.46 20.53 8.71
CA HIS A 120 -3.59 21.68 8.93
C HIS A 120 -2.68 21.98 7.74
N TYR A 121 -2.61 21.06 6.78
CA TYR A 121 -1.89 21.21 5.52
C TYR A 121 -2.70 22.03 4.52
N HIS A 122 -2.83 23.33 4.80
CA HIS A 122 -3.35 24.32 3.87
C HIS A 122 -2.26 25.37 3.59
N VAL A 123 -1.67 25.28 2.40
CA VAL A 123 -0.97 26.38 1.73
C VAL A 123 -1.45 26.42 0.29
#